data_AF-A0A7S2QFM8-F1
#
_entry.id   AF-A0A7S2QFM8-F1
#
_cell.length_a   1.000
_cell.length_b   1.000
_cell.length_c   1.000
_cell.angle_alpha   90.00
_cell.angle_beta   90.00
_cell.angle_gamma   90.00
#
_symmetry.space_group_name_H-M   'P 1'
#
loop_
_entity.id
_entity.type
_entity.pdbx_description
1 polymer ?
#
loop_
_entity_poly.entity_id
_entity_poly.type
_entity_poly.pdbx_seq_one_letter_code
_entity_poly.pdbx_strand_id
1 'polypeptide(L)'
;LIGGAPTAEGMAAAGVLAEIYANWVPRERILTTNLWSSELSKLVANAMLAQRVSSINSISQLCEKTGADVAEVSRAIGTDSRIGPKFLKASIGFGGSCFQ
;
A
#
# COMPACT_ATOMS: atom_id res chain seq x y z
N LEU A 1 -4.56 -6.41 -9.76
CA LEU A 1 -5.31 -7.40 -8.96
C LEU A 1 -6.71 -7.50 -9.57
N ILE A 2 -7.15 -8.70 -9.93
CA ILE A 2 -8.46 -8.96 -10.52
C ILE A 2 -9.21 -9.89 -9.56
N GLY A 3 -10.41 -9.48 -9.12
CA GLY A 3 -11.30 -10.28 -8.29
C GLY A 3 -12.34 -11.00 -9.15
N GLY A 4 -12.56 -12.29 -8.90
CA GLY A 4 -13.64 -13.08 -9.50
C GLY A 4 -14.51 -13.76 -8.44
N ALA A 5 -15.76 -14.05 -8.76
CA ALA A 5 -16.57 -14.94 -7.92
C ALA A 5 -15.91 -16.33 -7.88
N PRO A 6 -16.02 -17.08 -6.75
CA PRO A 6 -15.45 -18.44 -6.63
C PRO A 6 -16.32 -19.48 -7.37
N THR A 7 -16.70 -19.18 -8.61
CA THR A 7 -17.43 -20.06 -9.53
C THR A 7 -16.62 -20.26 -10.81
N ALA A 8 -16.94 -21.29 -11.59
CA ALA A 8 -16.24 -21.56 -12.85
C ALA A 8 -16.33 -20.37 -13.82
N GLU A 9 -17.52 -19.77 -13.92
CA GLU A 9 -17.80 -18.61 -14.76
C GLU A 9 -17.06 -17.37 -14.26
N GLY A 10 -17.01 -17.16 -12.94
CA GLY A 10 -16.31 -16.04 -12.31
C GLY A 10 -14.79 -16.12 -12.55
N MET A 11 -14.22 -17.31 -12.44
CA MET A 11 -12.80 -17.55 -12.75
C MET A 11 -12.50 -17.38 -14.25
N ALA A 12 -13.39 -17.87 -15.13
CA ALA A 12 -13.25 -17.69 -16.58
C ALA A 12 -13.30 -16.21 -16.96
N ALA A 13 -14.23 -15.44 -16.40
CA ALA A 13 -14.34 -14.00 -16.63
C ALA A 13 -13.08 -13.24 -16.15
N ALA A 14 -12.57 -13.58 -14.96
CA ALA A 14 -11.31 -13.01 -14.46
C ALA A 14 -10.12 -13.34 -15.39
N GLY A 15 -10.12 -14.54 -15.97
CA GLY A 15 -9.13 -14.97 -16.97
C GLY A 15 -9.17 -14.12 -18.24
N VAL A 16 -10.35 -13.92 -18.82
CA VAL A 16 -10.51 -13.05 -20.01
C VAL A 16 -10.00 -11.63 -19.72
N LEU A 17 -10.35 -11.06 -18.56
CA LEU A 17 -9.86 -9.74 -18.19
C LEU A 17 -8.33 -9.71 -18.01
N ALA A 18 -7.74 -10.77 -17.46
CA ALA A 18 -6.30 -10.88 -17.32
C ALA A 18 -5.59 -10.89 -18.69
N GLU A 19 -6.15 -11.58 -19.69
CA GLU A 19 -5.60 -11.60 -21.06
C GLU A 19 -5.68 -10.22 -21.73
N ILE A 20 -6.74 -9.44 -21.47
CA ILE A 20 -6.81 -8.04 -21.93
C ILE A 20 -5.63 -7.25 -21.36
N TYR A 21 -5.41 -7.29 -20.04
CA TYR A 21 -4.30 -6.57 -19.42
C TYR A 21 -2.92 -7.09 -19.83
N ALA A 22 -2.80 -8.38 -20.19
CA ALA A 22 -1.55 -8.99 -20.62
C ALA A 22 -0.98 -8.39 -21.92
N ASN A 23 -1.78 -7.65 -22.69
CA ASN A 23 -1.31 -6.92 -23.86
C ASN A 23 -0.27 -5.83 -23.53
N TRP A 24 -0.23 -5.32 -22.29
CA TRP A 24 0.72 -4.28 -21.87
C TRP A 24 1.25 -4.44 -20.43
N VAL A 25 0.74 -5.39 -19.65
CA VAL A 25 1.22 -5.70 -18.29
C VAL A 25 1.81 -7.12 -18.28
N PRO A 26 3.07 -7.31 -17.82
CA PRO A 26 3.64 -8.65 -17.68
C PRO A 26 2.77 -9.56 -16.81
N ARG A 27 2.57 -10.82 -17.24
CA ARG A 27 1.59 -11.74 -16.64
C ARG A 27 1.86 -11.98 -15.16
N GLU A 28 3.13 -12.01 -14.76
CA GLU A 28 3.59 -12.17 -13.38
C GLU A 28 3.17 -11.01 -12.45
N ARG A 29 2.78 -9.86 -13.00
CA ARG A 29 2.25 -8.72 -12.24
C ARG A 29 0.71 -8.70 -12.17
N ILE A 30 0.03 -9.62 -12.87
CA ILE A 30 -1.42 -9.74 -12.88
C ILE A 30 -1.85 -10.82 -11.90
N LEU A 31 -2.16 -10.39 -10.67
CA LEU A 31 -2.69 -11.27 -9.64
C LEU A 31 -4.21 -11.43 -9.79
N THR A 32 -4.70 -12.67 -9.76
CA THR A 32 -6.13 -13.01 -9.70
C THR A 32 -6.48 -13.58 -8.34
N THR A 33 -7.63 -13.20 -7.78
CA THR A 33 -8.10 -13.63 -6.46
C THR A 33 -9.64 -13.69 -6.44
N ASN A 34 -10.23 -14.07 -5.31
CA ASN A 34 -11.67 -13.94 -5.12
C ASN A 34 -12.09 -12.46 -4.96
N LEU A 35 -13.37 -12.17 -5.25
CA LEU A 35 -13.93 -10.82 -5.25
C LEU A 35 -13.66 -10.05 -3.93
N TRP A 36 -14.05 -10.63 -2.80
CA TRP A 36 -13.92 -9.99 -1.48
C TRP A 36 -12.47 -9.68 -1.13
N SER A 37 -11.54 -10.61 -1.38
CA SER A 37 -10.12 -10.37 -1.16
C SER A 37 -9.57 -9.27 -2.07
N SER A 38 -10.09 -9.12 -3.29
CA SER A 38 -9.68 -8.03 -4.19
C SER A 38 -10.08 -6.66 -3.65
N GLU A 39 -11.32 -6.52 -3.22
CA GLU A 39 -11.85 -5.26 -2.65
C GLU A 39 -11.13 -4.90 -1.36
N LEU A 40 -11.01 -5.85 -0.43
CA LEU A 40 -10.34 -5.63 0.84
C LEU A 40 -8.86 -5.29 0.66
N SER A 41 -8.16 -5.95 -0.27
CA SER A 41 -6.74 -5.66 -0.54
C SER A 41 -6.52 -4.19 -0.91
N LYS A 42 -7.46 -3.58 -1.64
CA LYS A 42 -7.36 -2.17 -2.02
C LYS A 42 -7.50 -1.24 -0.80
N LEU A 43 -8.46 -1.53 0.08
CA LEU A 43 -8.66 -0.78 1.32
C LEU A 43 -7.45 -0.91 2.25
N VAL A 44 -7.00 -2.15 2.48
CA VAL A 44 -5.86 -2.44 3.36
C VAL A 44 -4.57 -1.81 2.84
N ALA A 45 -4.32 -1.84 1.52
CA ALA A 45 -3.14 -1.19 0.96
C ALA A 45 -3.13 0.32 1.27
N ASN A 46 -4.26 1.02 1.08
CA ASN A 46 -4.35 2.43 1.40
C ASN A 46 -4.19 2.70 2.91
N ALA A 47 -4.82 1.87 3.76
CA ALA A 47 -4.71 1.98 5.21
C ALA A 47 -3.26 1.78 5.69
N MET A 48 -2.54 0.78 5.17
CA MET A 48 -1.13 0.52 5.51
C MET A 48 -0.23 1.69 5.11
N LEU A 49 -0.48 2.32 3.96
CA LEU A 49 0.26 3.50 3.52
C LEU A 49 0.00 4.70 4.44
N ALA A 50 -1.27 4.96 4.76
CA ALA A 50 -1.66 6.03 5.69
C ALA A 50 -1.08 5.81 7.08
N GLN A 51 -1.13 4.57 7.59
CA GLN A 51 -0.60 4.19 8.89
C GLN A 51 0.90 4.50 9.01
N ARG A 52 1.70 4.23 7.98
CA ARG A 52 3.14 4.55 8.00
C ARG A 52 3.40 6.05 8.13
N VAL A 53 2.64 6.87 7.42
CA VAL A 53 2.72 8.34 7.51
C VAL A 53 2.29 8.82 8.89
N SER A 54 1.17 8.31 9.41
CA SER A 54 0.72 8.62 10.77
C SER A 54 1.76 8.23 11.82
N SER A 55 2.37 7.05 11.70
CA SER A 55 3.40 6.59 12.62
C SER A 55 4.61 7.53 12.63
N ILE A 56 5.14 7.92 11.46
CA ILE A 56 6.30 8.83 11.44
C ILE A 56 5.95 10.24 11.93
N ASN A 57 4.72 10.71 11.72
CA ASN A 57 4.23 11.97 12.28
C ASN A 57 4.14 11.93 13.81
N SER A 58 3.68 10.81 14.40
CA SER A 58 3.71 10.65 15.86
C SER A 58 5.14 10.65 16.41
N ILE A 59 6.09 10.07 15.69
CA ILE A 59 7.51 10.10 16.06
C ILE A 59 8.10 11.51 15.94
N SER A 60 7.68 12.33 14.96
CA SER A 60 8.19 13.71 14.83
C SER A 60 7.87 14.55 16.07
N GLN A 61 6.67 14.39 16.64
CA GLN A 61 6.29 15.06 17.89
C GLN A 61 7.14 14.62 19.09
N LEU A 62 7.61 13.37 19.11
CA LEU A 62 8.54 12.89 20.14
C LEU A 62 9.95 13.45 19.91
N CYS A 63 10.40 13.49 18.66
CA CYS A 63 11.66 14.10 18.26
C CYS A 63 11.75 15.58 18.69
N GLU A 64 10.69 16.36 18.50
CA GLU A 64 10.60 17.76 18.96
C GLU A 64 10.82 17.92 20.47
N LYS A 65 10.35 16.98 21.28
CA LYS A 65 10.49 17.01 22.75
C LYS A 65 11.84 16.49 23.24
N THR A 66 12.54 15.72 22.42
CA THR A 66 13.79 15.02 22.81
C THR A 66 15.03 15.62 22.14
N GLY A 67 14.86 16.50 21.15
CA GLY A 67 15.96 17.08 20.37
C GLY A 67 16.50 16.16 19.26
N ALA A 68 15.82 15.04 18.98
CA ALA A 68 16.17 14.16 17.86
C ALA A 68 15.67 14.74 16.52
N ASP A 69 16.30 14.35 15.40
CA ASP A 69 15.85 14.69 14.05
C ASP A 69 15.04 13.55 13.43
N VAL A 70 13.76 13.80 13.13
CA VAL A 70 12.86 12.80 12.52
C VAL A 70 13.33 12.36 11.13
N ALA A 71 14.02 13.21 10.37
CA ALA A 71 14.59 12.86 9.07
C ALA A 71 15.73 11.86 9.21
N GLU A 72 16.57 12.01 10.24
CA GLU A 72 17.63 11.05 10.55
C GLU A 72 17.05 9.71 11.03
N VAL A 73 16.06 9.75 11.92
CA VAL A 73 15.37 8.55 12.41
C VAL A 73 14.69 7.81 11.25
N SER A 74 13.96 8.52 10.39
CA SER A 74 13.31 7.96 9.20
C SER A 74 14.30 7.28 8.27
N ARG A 75 15.44 7.95 7.98
CA ARG A 75 16.51 7.40 7.15
C ARG A 75 17.09 6.13 7.76
N ALA A 76 17.35 6.13 9.07
CA ALA A 76 17.91 4.97 9.76
C ALA A 76 16.98 3.76 9.69
N ILE A 77 15.71 3.89 10.09
CA ILE A 77 14.74 2.77 10.06
C ILE A 77 14.41 2.34 8.62
N GLY A 78 14.45 3.26 7.66
CA GLY A 78 14.17 2.98 6.25
C GLY A 78 15.23 2.13 5.55
N THR A 79 16.42 1.98 6.14
CA THR A 79 17.48 1.07 5.64
C THR A 79 17.16 -0.40 5.87
N ASP A 80 16.31 -0.71 6.87
CA ASP A 80 15.84 -2.08 7.09
C ASP A 80 14.86 -2.45 5.97
N SER A 81 15.24 -3.42 5.14
CA SER A 81 14.45 -3.88 3.99
C SER A 81 13.03 -4.37 4.35
N ARG A 82 12.79 -4.79 5.59
CA ARG A 82 11.46 -5.22 6.07
C ARG A 82 10.53 -4.03 6.29
N ILE A 83 11.09 -2.85 6.56
CA ILE A 83 10.36 -1.59 6.73
C ILE A 83 10.33 -0.84 5.39
N GLY A 84 11.49 -0.69 4.75
CA GLY A 84 11.69 0.06 3.52
C GLY A 84 11.57 1.59 3.68
N PRO A 85 12.13 2.38 2.75
CA PRO A 85 12.26 3.84 2.90
C PRO A 85 11.01 4.64 2.49
N LYS A 86 10.04 3.99 1.84
CA LYS A 86 8.87 4.68 1.27
C LYS A 86 7.83 5.00 2.35
N PHE A 87 7.10 6.10 2.16
CA PHE A 87 6.04 6.56 3.09
C PHE A 87 6.52 6.78 4.53
N LEU A 88 7.78 7.22 4.71
CA LEU A 88 8.37 7.58 6.01
C LEU A 88 8.77 9.06 6.09
N LYS A 89 8.15 9.94 5.31
CA LYS A 89 8.41 11.38 5.40
C LYS A 89 7.37 12.00 6.32
N ALA A 90 7.81 12.59 7.42
CA ALA A 90 6.92 13.33 8.30
C ALA A 90 6.35 14.57 7.59
N SER A 91 5.07 14.87 7.85
CA SER A 91 4.33 16.01 7.32
C SER A 91 3.30 16.51 8.33
N ILE A 92 2.70 17.69 8.07
CA ILE A 92 1.66 18.30 8.92
C ILE A 92 0.36 17.47 8.94
N GLY A 93 0.23 16.48 8.04
CA GLY A 93 -0.93 15.59 7.89
C GLY A 93 -0.98 15.01 6.47
N PHE A 94 -1.73 13.93 6.26
CA PHE A 94 -2.06 13.42 4.93
C PHE A 94 -3.34 14.08 4.41
N GLY A 95 -3.39 14.36 3.10
CA GLY A 95 -4.58 14.87 2.41
C GLY A 95 -4.82 14.07 1.12
N GLY A 96 -6.05 14.16 0.60
CA GLY A 96 -6.49 13.46 -0.61
C GLY A 96 -7.68 12.53 -0.36
N SER A 97 -8.56 12.40 -1.35
CA SER A 97 -9.86 11.70 -1.25
C SER A 97 -9.77 10.19 -0.94
N CYS A 98 -8.58 9.60 -1.01
CA CYS A 98 -8.36 8.18 -0.76
C CYS A 98 -7.73 7.85 0.60
N PHE A 99 -7.27 8.86 1.34
CA PHE A 99 -6.57 8.67 2.62
C PHE A 99 -7.30 9.28 3.82
N GLN A 100 -8.37 10.05 3.59
CA GLN A 100 -9.28 10.48 4.66
C GLN A 100 -10.20 9.34 5.11
#